data_AF-A0A932W820-F1
#
_entry.id   AF-A0A932W820-F1
#
_cell.length_a   1.000
_cell.length_b   1.000
_cell.length_c   1.000
_cell.angle_alpha   90.00
_cell.angle_beta   90.00
_cell.angle_gamma   90.00
#
_symmetry.space_group_name_H-M   'P 1'
#
loop_
_entity.id
_entity.type
_entity.pdbx_description
1 polymer ?
#
loop_
_entity_poly.entity_id
_entity_poly.type
_entity_poly.pdbx_seq_one_letter_code
_entity_poly.pdbx_strand_id
1 'polypeptide(L)'
;MASGTGEIRALLCAAVSAMEKVVSDPAMGEEVRRMVGAVADLAVQVRVLLAEVERLDVPPGSCSMGWGVCPEHGRTLMTSRGRSHCTVCDASWGYDRENQHCREPAAFRFNLVPICRAHAVSAPFRAQLVPIQQPD
;
A
#
# COMPACT_ATOMS: atom_id res chain seq x y z
N MET A 1 -7.19 -17.65 4.46
CA MET A 1 -8.30 -16.73 4.12
C MET A 1 -7.81 -15.84 3.00
N ALA A 2 -8.40 -15.92 1.81
CA ALA A 2 -8.03 -15.01 0.73
C ALA A 2 -8.41 -13.59 1.16
N SER A 3 -7.45 -12.66 1.16
CA SER A 3 -7.75 -11.25 1.40
C SER A 3 -8.72 -10.78 0.30
N GLY A 4 -9.77 -10.02 0.66
CA GLY A 4 -10.78 -9.55 -0.30
C GLY A 4 -10.20 -8.76 -1.49
N THR A 5 -8.99 -8.24 -1.35
CA THR A 5 -8.22 -7.59 -2.44
C THR A 5 -7.79 -8.57 -3.54
N GLY A 6 -7.53 -9.83 -3.19
CA GLY A 6 -7.13 -10.89 -4.12
C GLY A 6 -8.25 -11.27 -5.10
N GLU A 7 -9.49 -11.34 -4.61
CA GLU A 7 -10.67 -11.63 -5.44
C GLU A 7 -11.02 -10.46 -6.38
N ILE A 8 -10.94 -9.22 -5.87
CA ILE A 8 -11.14 -8.01 -6.68
C ILE A 8 -10.12 -7.93 -7.82
N ARG A 9 -8.84 -8.23 -7.53
CA ARG A 9 -7.78 -8.24 -8.54
C ARG A 9 -8.03 -9.29 -9.63
N ALA A 10 -8.47 -10.49 -9.25
CA ALA A 10 -8.78 -11.55 -10.19
C ALA A 10 -9.94 -11.17 -11.13
N LEU A 11 -11.00 -10.56 -10.57
CA LEU A 11 -12.14 -10.06 -11.34
C LEU A 11 -11.73 -8.98 -12.34
N LEU A 12 -10.85 -8.05 -11.95
CA LEU A 12 -10.36 -7.00 -12.84
C LEU A 12 -9.51 -7.54 -13.99
N CYS A 13 -8.60 -8.49 -13.72
CA CYS A 13 -7.81 -9.12 -14.78
C CYS A 13 -8.69 -9.87 -15.80
N ALA A 14 -9.75 -10.54 -15.32
CA ALA A 14 -10.71 -11.23 -16.18
C ALA A 14 -11.50 -10.23 -17.05
N ALA A 15 -11.95 -9.11 -16.45
CA ALA A 15 -12.67 -8.06 -17.17
C ALA A 15 -11.79 -7.41 -18.26
N VAL A 16 -10.52 -7.10 -17.96
CA VAL A 16 -9.58 -6.52 -18.95
C VAL A 16 -9.36 -7.49 -20.12
N SER A 17 -9.10 -8.77 -19.83
CA SER A 17 -8.93 -9.80 -20.88
C SER A 17 -10.18 -9.95 -21.76
N ALA A 18 -11.37 -9.83 -21.18
CA ALA A 18 -12.63 -9.88 -21.93
C ALA A 18 -12.79 -8.65 -22.83
N MET A 19 -12.40 -7.48 -22.35
CA MET A 19 -12.45 -6.24 -23.13
C MET A 19 -11.49 -6.26 -24.31
N GLU A 20 -10.25 -6.73 -24.14
CA GLU A 20 -9.26 -6.85 -25.24
C GLU A 20 -9.80 -7.67 -26.41
N LYS A 21 -10.55 -8.75 -26.12
CA LYS A 21 -11.21 -9.57 -27.14
C LYS A 21 -12.30 -8.80 -27.90
N VAL A 22 -13.07 -7.95 -27.22
CA VAL A 22 -14.09 -7.10 -27.83
C VAL A 22 -13.44 -6.01 -28.69
N VAL A 23 -12.35 -5.39 -28.22
CA VAL A 23 -11.62 -4.33 -28.97
C VAL A 23 -11.06 -4.84 -30.29
N SER A 24 -10.66 -6.11 -30.33
CA SER A 24 -9.98 -6.72 -31.46
C SER A 24 -10.95 -7.16 -32.58
N ASP A 25 -12.27 -7.01 -32.41
CA ASP A 25 -13.26 -7.35 -33.43
C ASP A 25 -13.29 -6.28 -34.54
N PRO A 26 -12.99 -6.64 -35.80
CA PRO A 26 -12.98 -5.70 -36.92
C PRO A 26 -14.37 -5.20 -37.33
N ALA A 27 -15.46 -5.82 -36.87
CA ALA A 27 -16.84 -5.37 -37.10
C ALA A 27 -17.28 -4.23 -36.15
N MET A 28 -16.40 -3.79 -35.25
CA MET A 28 -16.73 -2.88 -34.18
C MET A 28 -16.94 -1.43 -34.68
N GLY A 29 -18.18 -0.95 -34.54
CA GLY A 29 -18.57 0.43 -34.84
C GLY A 29 -17.87 1.46 -33.96
N GLU A 30 -17.79 2.71 -34.44
CA GLU A 30 -17.11 3.83 -33.77
C GLU A 30 -17.62 4.09 -32.34
N GLU A 31 -18.91 3.89 -32.10
CA GLU A 31 -19.53 4.06 -30.77
C GLU A 31 -19.01 3.02 -29.77
N VAL A 32 -18.87 1.76 -30.20
CA VAL A 32 -18.33 0.68 -29.36
C VAL A 32 -16.84 0.90 -29.10
N ARG A 33 -16.07 1.39 -30.08
CA ARG A 33 -14.66 1.77 -29.91
C ARG A 33 -14.49 2.88 -28.86
N ARG A 34 -15.36 3.89 -28.87
CA ARG A 34 -15.35 4.98 -27.88
C ARG A 34 -15.69 4.49 -26.48
N MET A 35 -16.69 3.62 -26.35
CA MET A 35 -17.04 2.99 -25.07
C MET A 35 -15.88 2.16 -24.52
N VAL A 36 -15.24 1.35 -25.36
CA VAL A 36 -14.06 0.56 -24.99
C VAL A 36 -12.94 1.44 -24.44
N GLY A 37 -12.65 2.58 -25.08
CA GLY A 37 -11.64 3.53 -24.58
C GLY A 37 -11.98 4.07 -23.20
N ALA A 38 -13.23 4.48 -22.98
CA ALA A 38 -13.69 4.96 -21.69
C ALA A 38 -13.59 3.90 -20.58
N VAL A 39 -13.88 2.63 -20.89
CA VAL A 39 -13.73 1.54 -19.91
C VAL A 39 -12.25 1.23 -19.64
N ALA A 40 -11.37 1.32 -20.64
CA ALA A 40 -9.93 1.18 -20.43
C ALA A 40 -9.38 2.28 -19.51
N ASP A 41 -9.81 3.53 -19.69
CA ASP A 41 -9.45 4.65 -18.82
C ASP A 41 -9.98 4.45 -17.39
N LEU A 42 -11.23 3.99 -17.25
CA LEU A 42 -11.80 3.64 -15.95
C LEU A 42 -11.01 2.51 -15.28
N ALA A 43 -10.57 1.49 -16.03
CA ALA A 43 -9.77 0.40 -15.50
C ALA A 43 -8.37 0.87 -15.03
N VAL A 44 -7.81 1.92 -15.62
CA VAL A 44 -6.59 2.58 -15.11
C VAL A 44 -6.89 3.29 -13.79
N GLN A 45 -7.98 4.07 -13.73
CA GLN A 45 -8.38 4.79 -12.51
C GLN A 45 -8.68 3.84 -11.34
N VAL A 46 -9.39 2.73 -11.60
CA VAL A 46 -9.68 1.70 -10.60
C VAL A 46 -8.38 1.06 -10.09
N ARG A 47 -7.38 0.82 -10.94
CA ARG A 47 -6.07 0.31 -10.49
C ARG A 47 -5.35 1.28 -9.56
N VAL A 48 -5.42 2.58 -9.84
CA VAL A 48 -4.86 3.62 -8.96
C VAL A 48 -5.58 3.64 -7.61
N LEU A 49 -6.92 3.63 -7.62
CA LEU A 49 -7.73 3.60 -6.41
C LEU A 49 -7.52 2.32 -5.58
N LEU A 50 -7.35 1.17 -6.22
CA LEU A 50 -7.05 -0.07 -5.51
C LEU A 50 -5.68 -0.03 -4.85
N ALA A 51 -4.67 0.57 -5.48
CA ALA A 51 -3.39 0.80 -4.83
C ALA A 51 -3.53 1.73 -3.62
N GLU A 52 -4.48 2.69 -3.63
CA GLU A 52 -4.81 3.51 -2.47
C GLU A 52 -5.55 2.72 -1.38
N VAL A 53 -6.49 1.85 -1.73
CA VAL A 53 -7.17 0.97 -0.78
C VAL A 53 -6.20 -0.03 -0.15
N GLU A 54 -5.27 -0.60 -0.92
CA GLU A 54 -4.20 -1.45 -0.38
C GLU A 54 -3.26 -0.70 0.58
N ARG A 55 -3.16 0.64 0.47
CA ARG A 55 -2.45 1.47 1.47
C ARG A 55 -3.23 1.61 2.78
N LEU A 56 -4.54 1.40 2.75
CA LEU A 56 -5.43 1.38 3.91
C LEU A 56 -5.58 -0.02 4.51
N ASP A 57 -5.27 -1.07 3.75
CA ASP A 57 -5.18 -2.46 4.23
C ASP A 57 -3.92 -2.65 5.09
N VAL A 58 -3.93 -2.02 6.25
CA VAL A 58 -2.90 -2.12 7.27
C VAL A 58 -3.16 -3.41 8.07
N PRO A 59 -2.23 -4.38 8.06
CA PRO A 59 -2.46 -5.64 8.77
C PRO A 59 -2.80 -5.42 10.24
N PRO A 60 -3.73 -6.18 10.84
CA PRO A 60 -4.01 -6.11 12.27
C PRO A 60 -2.72 -6.24 13.08
N GLY A 61 -2.56 -5.39 14.09
CA GLY A 61 -1.34 -5.36 14.92
C GLY A 61 -0.16 -4.60 14.31
N SER A 62 -0.33 -3.95 13.15
CA SER A 62 0.68 -3.02 12.61
C SER A 62 0.70 -1.69 13.37
N CYS A 63 1.79 -0.96 13.16
CA CYS A 63 1.96 0.40 13.61
C CYS A 63 0.91 1.36 13.03
N SER A 64 0.34 2.24 13.86
CA SER A 64 -0.67 3.22 13.44
C SER A 64 -0.10 4.53 12.88
N MET A 65 1.22 4.63 12.68
CA MET A 65 1.82 5.85 12.14
C MET A 65 1.51 5.98 10.64
N GLY A 66 1.07 7.16 10.22
CA GLY A 66 0.71 7.45 8.82
C GLY A 66 1.89 7.55 7.84
N TRP A 67 3.11 7.24 8.29
CA TRP A 67 4.33 7.24 7.48
C TRP A 67 5.19 6.02 7.80
N GLY A 68 5.88 5.48 6.80
CA GLY A 68 6.79 4.36 6.97
C GLY A 68 8.17 4.78 7.45
N VAL A 69 8.93 3.78 7.90
CA VAL A 69 10.30 3.91 8.42
C VAL A 69 11.18 2.79 7.88
N CYS A 70 12.49 3.00 7.95
CA CYS A 70 13.44 1.89 7.87
C CYS A 70 13.25 1.03 9.13
N PRO A 71 13.03 -0.30 9.01
CA PRO A 71 12.86 -1.16 10.18
C PRO A 71 14.05 -1.12 11.15
N GLU A 72 15.26 -0.93 10.60
CA GLU A 72 16.50 -0.87 11.35
C GLU A 72 16.86 0.54 11.83
N HIS A 73 16.68 1.54 10.95
CA HIS A 73 17.23 2.89 11.16
C HIS A 73 16.16 3.98 11.43
N GLY A 74 14.88 3.62 11.52
CA GLY A 74 13.82 4.58 11.83
C GLY A 74 13.56 5.59 10.70
N ARG A 75 13.45 6.88 11.06
CA ARG A 75 13.04 7.96 10.14
C ARG A 75 14.21 8.43 9.26
N THR A 76 14.69 7.53 8.41
CA THR A 76 15.84 7.73 7.51
C THR A 76 15.51 7.43 6.05
N LEU A 77 14.21 7.29 5.74
CA LEU A 77 13.76 7.08 4.38
C LEU A 77 13.82 8.39 3.59
N MET A 78 14.17 8.27 2.31
CA MET A 78 13.93 9.28 1.29
C MET A 78 13.14 8.66 0.14
N THR A 79 12.05 9.30 -0.28
CA THR A 79 11.30 8.92 -1.47
C THR A 79 11.71 9.73 -2.70
N SER A 80 11.97 9.05 -3.82
CA SER A 80 12.13 9.65 -5.14
C SER A 80 11.45 8.79 -6.20
N ARG A 81 10.73 9.43 -7.14
CA ARG A 81 9.98 8.75 -8.22
C ARG A 81 9.07 7.61 -7.72
N GLY A 82 8.41 7.82 -6.58
CA GLY A 82 7.52 6.82 -5.98
C GLY A 82 8.21 5.59 -5.41
N ARG A 83 9.54 5.63 -5.20
CA ARG A 83 10.34 4.57 -4.58
C ARG A 83 11.05 5.13 -3.36
N SER A 84 11.05 4.40 -2.26
CA SER A 84 11.78 4.80 -1.05
C SER A 84 13.09 4.04 -0.90
N HIS A 85 14.08 4.69 -0.31
CA HIS A 85 15.32 4.05 0.14
C HIS A 85 15.73 4.60 1.51
N CYS A 86 16.44 3.79 2.28
CA CYS A 86 17.06 4.22 3.52
C CYS A 86 18.40 4.89 3.22
N THR A 87 18.63 6.06 3.81
CA THR A 87 19.88 6.83 3.65
C THR A 87 21.06 6.30 4.46
N VAL A 88 20.85 5.29 5.30
CA VAL A 88 21.87 4.70 6.18
C VAL A 88 22.32 3.32 5.72
N CYS A 89 21.40 2.46 5.29
CA CYS A 89 21.72 1.09 4.89
C CYS A 89 21.39 0.74 3.43
N ASP A 90 20.96 1.72 2.64
CA ASP A 90 20.63 1.57 1.21
C ASP A 90 19.53 0.54 0.89
N ALA A 91 18.86 -0.01 1.92
CA ALA A 91 17.66 -0.80 1.73
C ALA A 91 16.63 0.00 0.93
N SER A 92 16.02 -0.62 -0.08
CA SER A 92 15.12 0.05 -1.00
C SER A 92 13.80 -0.69 -1.17
N TRP A 93 12.75 0.07 -1.47
CA TRP A 93 11.40 -0.41 -1.68
C TRP A 93 10.88 0.11 -3.01
N GLY A 94 10.20 -0.76 -3.76
CA GLY A 94 9.62 -0.42 -5.07
C GLY A 94 8.39 0.48 -5.02
N TYR A 95 8.08 1.05 -3.85
CA TYR A 95 6.92 1.89 -3.58
C TYR A 95 7.28 3.01 -2.60
N ASP A 96 6.44 4.05 -2.55
CA ASP A 96 6.59 5.18 -1.62
C ASP A 96 6.20 4.74 -0.21
N ARG A 97 7.18 4.29 0.55
CA ARG A 97 7.03 3.87 1.94
C ARG A 97 6.99 5.06 2.89
N GLU A 98 7.65 6.17 2.55
CA GLU A 98 7.70 7.36 3.41
C GLU A 98 6.31 7.97 3.59
N ASN A 99 5.52 8.09 2.52
CA ASN A 99 4.19 8.71 2.57
C ASN A 99 3.04 7.71 2.68
N GLN A 100 3.30 6.51 3.21
CA GLN A 100 2.30 5.46 3.42
C GLN A 100 2.24 5.03 4.88
N HIS A 101 1.10 4.50 5.31
CA HIS A 101 0.94 3.91 6.64
C HIS A 101 2.04 2.88 6.92
N CYS A 102 2.58 2.95 8.13
CA CYS A 102 3.62 2.05 8.58
C CYS A 102 3.08 0.63 8.68
N ARG A 103 3.69 -0.30 7.94
CA ARG A 103 3.30 -1.72 7.96
C ARG A 103 4.13 -2.55 8.94
N GLU A 104 4.98 -1.91 9.74
CA GLU A 104 5.82 -2.61 10.71
C GLU A 104 4.98 -3.12 11.89
N PRO A 105 5.28 -4.30 12.45
CA PRO A 105 4.61 -4.82 13.63
C PRO A 105 4.68 -3.84 14.80
N ALA A 106 3.55 -3.60 15.45
CA ALA A 106 3.53 -2.79 16.64
C ALA A 106 4.21 -3.53 17.81
N ALA A 107 5.09 -2.82 18.51
CA ALA A 107 5.83 -3.33 19.65
C ALA A 107 5.53 -2.55 20.95
N PHE A 108 5.08 -1.31 20.84
CA PHE A 108 4.81 -0.43 21.97
C PHE A 108 3.47 0.29 21.80
N ARG A 109 2.90 0.79 22.90
CA ARG A 109 1.78 1.72 22.91
C ARG A 109 2.17 3.04 23.55
N PHE A 110 1.68 4.13 22.97
CA PHE A 110 1.67 5.47 23.56
C PHE A 110 0.25 6.01 23.52
N ASN A 111 -0.37 6.28 24.68
CA ASN A 111 -1.77 6.75 24.75
C ASN A 111 -2.72 5.91 23.87
N LEU A 112 -2.64 4.58 24.00
CA LEU A 112 -3.39 3.58 23.23
C LEU A 112 -3.00 3.43 21.74
N VAL A 113 -2.15 4.30 21.19
CA VAL A 113 -1.67 4.22 19.81
C VAL A 113 -0.56 3.17 19.72
N PRO A 114 -0.74 2.08 18.95
CA PRO A 114 0.30 1.08 18.75
C PRO A 114 1.36 1.59 17.76
N ILE A 115 2.63 1.49 18.13
CA ILE A 115 3.78 1.92 17.33
C ILE A 115 4.84 0.82 17.23
N CYS A 116 5.53 0.75 16.09
CA CYS A 116 6.62 -0.20 15.91
C CYS A 116 7.88 0.21 16.67
N ARG A 117 8.84 -0.72 16.78
CA ARG A 117 10.14 -0.47 17.43
C ARG A 117 10.90 0.69 16.78
N ALA A 118 10.90 0.77 15.46
CA ALA A 118 11.59 1.83 14.73
C ALA A 118 11.00 3.22 15.02
N HIS A 119 9.68 3.34 15.14
CA HIS A 119 9.02 4.59 15.57
C HIS A 119 9.27 4.90 17.04
N ALA A 120 9.24 3.89 17.92
CA ALA A 120 9.57 4.04 19.33
C ALA A 120 11.01 4.57 19.53
N VAL A 121 11.95 4.16 18.69
CA VAL A 121 13.34 4.66 18.73
C VAL A 121 13.44 6.14 18.35
N SER A 122 12.53 6.66 17.53
CA SER A 122 12.57 8.07 17.14
C SER A 122 11.63 8.95 17.98
N ALA A 123 10.90 8.37 18.94
CA ALA A 123 9.85 9.07 19.68
C ALA A 123 10.41 9.95 20.81
N PRO A 124 10.00 11.22 20.93
CA PRO A 124 10.42 12.09 22.04
C PRO A 124 9.81 11.67 23.38
N PHE A 125 8.79 10.81 23.38
CA PHE A 125 8.04 10.32 24.54
C PHE A 125 8.41 8.87 24.92
N ARG A 126 9.65 8.45 24.64
CA ARG A 126 10.15 7.08 24.91
C ARG A 126 9.89 6.56 26.33
N ALA A 127 10.00 7.41 27.34
CA ALA A 127 9.78 7.05 28.74
C ALA A 127 8.31 6.67 29.05
N GLN A 128 7.37 7.02 28.16
CA GLN A 128 5.94 6.78 28.32
C GLN A 128 5.45 5.59 27.49
N LEU A 129 6.35 4.88 26.81
CA LEU A 129 6.02 3.75 25.98
C LEU A 129 5.78 2.50 26.83
N VAL A 130 4.66 1.82 26.57
CA VAL A 130 4.32 0.55 27.21
C VAL A 130 4.50 -0.58 26.20
N PRO A 131 5.28 -1.64 26.49
CA PRO A 131 5.41 -2.79 25.59
C PRO A 131 4.05 -3.45 25.32
N ILE A 132 3.83 -3.86 24.08
CA ILE A 132 2.70 -4.72 23.72
C ILE A 132 3.11 -6.17 24.01
N GLN A 133 2.37 -6.85 24.88
CA GLN A 133 2.50 -8.31 24.98
C GLN A 133 1.98 -8.93 23.68
N GLN A 134 2.86 -9.59 22.94
CA GLN A 134 2.46 -10.43 21.81
C GLN A 134 1.75 -11.67 22.39
N PRO A 135 0.62 -12.12 21.84
CA PRO A 135 0.09 -13.43 22.20
C PRO A 135 1.11 -14.50 21.79
N ASP A 136 1.33 -15.47 22.68
CA ASP A 136 2.18 -16.65 22.45
C ASP A 136 1.73 -17.47 21.22
#